data_AF-A0A350V464-F1
#
_entry.id   AF-A0A350V464-F1
#
_cell.length_a   1.000
_cell.length_b   1.000
_cell.length_c   1.000
_cell.angle_alpha   90.00
_cell.angle_beta   90.00
_cell.angle_gamma   90.00
#
_symmetry.space_group_name_H-M   'P 1'
#
loop_
_entity.id
_entity.type
_entity.pdbx_description
1 polymer ?
#
loop_
_entity_poly.entity_id
_entity_poly.type
_entity_poly.pdbx_seq_one_letter_code
_entity_poly.pdbx_strand_id
1 'polypeptide(L)'
;MGKLKYLEESFNIYELELKKNTYQIHGYMPNSFFSSMVVTASKLKKFEWLRNFIMDYKDEIHESSREAYYYYGLAFLENEEGNYEKALESLARSKPEEVYLKMDLRILQSRIYYGLVWTLPLQSLLDTFKKTVQNNKFMTDMRKSQYLKFIKYTNQLNNVRYKEDKAAAEELYIDLEKDEYFAYKLWIVDEVKKLTE
;
A
#
# COMPACT_ATOMS: atom_id res chain seq x y z
N MET A 1 20.37 2.36 0.39
CA MET A 1 20.70 3.53 1.24
C MET A 1 19.98 4.83 0.83
N GLY A 2 19.95 5.24 -0.45
CA GLY A 2 19.31 6.51 -0.85
C GLY A 2 17.79 6.63 -0.59
N LYS A 3 17.02 5.54 -0.75
CA LYS A 3 15.55 5.57 -0.59
C LYS A 3 15.07 5.74 0.86
N LEU A 4 15.73 5.10 1.83
CA LEU A 4 15.38 5.24 3.25
C LEU A 4 15.68 6.65 3.76
N LYS A 5 16.82 7.21 3.36
CA LYS A 5 17.18 8.60 3.68
C LYS A 5 16.14 9.59 3.15
N TYR A 6 15.70 9.41 1.90
CA TYR A 6 14.63 10.22 1.32
C TYR A 6 13.29 10.09 2.06
N LEU A 7 12.93 8.89 2.51
CA LEU A 7 11.72 8.66 3.30
C LEU A 7 11.79 9.35 4.67
N GLU A 8 12.93 9.26 5.37
CA GLU A 8 13.15 9.98 6.63
C GLU A 8 13.09 11.50 6.42
N GLU A 9 13.71 12.03 5.36
CA GLU A 9 13.63 13.45 5.02
C GLU A 9 12.18 13.89 4.75
N SER A 10 11.43 13.10 3.99
CA SER A 10 10.00 13.36 3.71
C SER A 10 9.17 13.35 5.00
N PHE A 11 9.41 12.37 5.87
CA PHE A 11 8.76 12.26 7.16
C PHE A 11 9.03 13.48 8.05
N ASN A 12 10.28 13.92 8.12
CA ASN A 12 10.67 15.11 8.88
C ASN A 12 9.98 16.38 8.37
N ILE A 13 9.78 16.50 7.05
CA ILE A 13 9.03 17.61 6.46
C ILE A 13 7.57 17.55 6.91
N TYR A 14 6.93 16.40 6.80
CA TYR A 14 5.53 16.27 7.22
C TYR A 14 5.35 16.52 8.72
N GLU A 15 6.25 16.04 9.58
CA GLU A 15 6.23 16.35 11.02
C GLU A 15 6.39 17.85 11.29
N LEU A 16 7.22 18.55 10.49
CA LEU A 16 7.36 19.99 10.60
C LEU A 16 6.08 20.71 10.19
N GLU A 17 5.41 20.25 9.13
CA GLU A 17 4.14 20.79 8.67
C GLU A 17 3.04 20.57 9.73
N LEU A 18 2.99 19.39 10.35
CA LEU A 18 2.10 19.11 11.48
C LEU A 18 2.34 20.06 12.66
N LYS A 19 3.60 20.20 13.09
CA LYS A 19 3.97 21.09 14.21
C LYS A 19 3.63 22.56 13.96
N LYS A 20 3.71 23.00 12.70
CA LYS A 20 3.41 24.38 12.30
C LYS A 20 1.96 24.59 11.86
N ASN A 21 1.16 23.52 11.79
CA ASN A 21 -0.18 23.50 11.23
C ASN A 21 -0.27 24.12 9.82
N THR A 22 0.73 23.87 8.96
CA THR A 22 0.80 24.45 7.60
C THR A 22 0.27 23.53 6.50
N TYR A 23 -0.18 22.32 6.84
CA TYR A 23 -0.69 21.33 5.88
C TYR A 23 -2.17 21.54 5.51
N GLN A 24 -2.93 22.29 6.32
CA GLN A 24 -4.37 22.42 6.16
C GLN A 24 -4.73 23.21 4.91
N ILE A 25 -5.70 22.70 4.15
CA ILE A 25 -6.30 23.39 3.00
C ILE A 25 -7.79 23.56 3.30
N HIS A 26 -8.26 24.81 3.31
CA HIS A 26 -9.64 25.16 3.68
C HIS A 26 -10.07 24.62 5.06
N GLY A 27 -9.14 24.59 6.02
CA GLY A 27 -9.41 24.14 7.40
C GLY A 27 -9.46 22.62 7.59
N TYR A 28 -9.14 21.84 6.55
CA TYR A 28 -9.08 20.39 6.63
C TYR A 28 -7.70 19.86 6.24
N MET A 29 -7.34 18.72 6.82
CA MET A 29 -6.20 17.94 6.36
C MET A 29 -6.50 17.36 4.97
N PRO A 30 -5.63 17.59 3.97
CA PRO A 30 -5.79 16.96 2.68
C PRO A 30 -5.68 15.43 2.79
N ASN A 31 -6.60 14.72 2.15
CA ASN A 31 -6.59 13.25 2.05
C ASN A 31 -5.23 12.70 1.58
N SER A 32 -4.59 13.37 0.63
CA SER A 32 -3.26 13.01 0.11
C SER A 32 -2.14 13.20 1.14
N PHE A 33 -2.25 14.19 2.01
CA PHE A 33 -1.31 14.41 3.11
C PHE A 33 -1.42 13.27 4.11
N PHE A 34 -2.65 12.94 4.54
CA PHE A 34 -2.90 11.84 5.47
C PHE A 34 -2.38 10.51 4.93
N SER A 35 -2.72 10.14 3.68
CA SER A 35 -2.24 8.87 3.10
C SER A 35 -0.72 8.84 2.92
N SER A 36 -0.10 9.96 2.55
CA SER A 36 1.36 10.05 2.43
C SER A 36 2.04 9.84 3.78
N MET A 37 1.50 10.41 4.85
CA MET A 37 1.98 10.20 6.22
C MET A 37 1.84 8.74 6.65
N VAL A 38 0.66 8.15 6.44
CA VAL A 38 0.40 6.73 6.74
C VAL A 38 1.43 5.84 6.06
N VAL A 39 1.60 5.98 4.74
CA VAL A 39 2.52 5.14 3.95
C VAL A 39 3.98 5.37 4.35
N THR A 40 4.37 6.61 4.63
CA THR A 40 5.77 6.96 4.97
C THR A 40 6.13 6.43 6.35
N ALA A 41 5.31 6.71 7.37
CA ALA A 41 5.54 6.23 8.73
C ALA A 41 5.51 4.69 8.81
N SER A 42 4.61 4.05 8.05
CA SER A 42 4.53 2.59 7.88
C SER A 42 5.86 2.01 7.38
N LYS A 43 6.40 2.56 6.27
CA LYS A 43 7.67 2.09 5.68
C LYS A 43 8.88 2.31 6.58
N LEU A 44 8.86 3.39 7.38
CA LEU A 44 9.90 3.68 8.38
C LEU A 44 9.70 2.89 9.68
N LYS A 45 8.66 2.05 9.77
CA LYS A 45 8.31 1.27 10.96
C LYS A 45 8.09 2.13 12.21
N LYS A 46 7.63 3.37 12.05
CA LYS A 46 7.29 4.28 13.15
C LYS A 46 5.85 4.01 13.64
N PHE A 47 5.59 2.78 14.08
CA PHE A 47 4.23 2.29 14.33
C PHE A 47 3.50 3.04 15.44
N GLU A 48 4.18 3.30 16.57
CA GLU A 48 3.60 4.04 17.68
C GLU A 48 3.23 5.47 17.29
N TRP A 49 4.15 6.15 16.59
CA TRP A 49 3.89 7.48 16.04
C TRP A 49 2.70 7.46 15.06
N LEU A 50 2.63 6.46 14.17
CA LEU A 50 1.56 6.32 13.20
C LEU A 50 0.20 6.09 13.89
N ARG A 51 0.16 5.26 14.94
CA ARG A 51 -1.04 5.03 15.73
C ARG A 51 -1.57 6.34 16.31
N ASN A 52 -0.70 7.13 16.94
CA ASN A 52 -1.06 8.42 17.51
C ASN A 52 -1.50 9.40 16.42
N PHE A 53 -0.77 9.49 15.30
CA PHE A 53 -1.17 10.32 14.16
C PHE A 53 -2.57 10.00 13.64
N ILE A 54 -2.90 8.71 13.44
CA ILE A 54 -4.22 8.29 12.95
C ILE A 54 -5.31 8.70 13.95
N MET A 55 -5.07 8.55 15.25
CA MET A 55 -6.06 8.83 16.29
C MET A 55 -6.28 10.33 16.50
N ASP A 56 -5.19 11.10 16.53
CA ASP A 56 -5.20 12.52 16.86
C ASP A 56 -5.70 13.37 15.69
N TYR A 57 -5.40 12.99 14.45
CA TYR A 57 -5.68 13.81 13.26
C TYR A 57 -6.86 13.34 12.42
N LYS A 58 -7.53 12.23 12.75
CA LYS A 58 -8.70 11.76 11.98
C LYS A 58 -9.79 12.83 11.86
N ASP A 59 -10.04 13.61 12.92
CA ASP A 59 -11.13 14.59 12.94
C ASP A 59 -10.83 15.85 12.12
N GLU A 60 -9.57 16.02 11.69
CA GLU A 60 -9.17 17.08 10.76
C GLU A 60 -9.40 16.70 9.29
N ILE A 61 -9.69 15.42 9.00
CA ILE A 61 -10.12 15.00 7.68
C ILE A 61 -11.58 15.42 7.49
N HIS A 62 -11.89 15.90 6.28
CA HIS A 62 -13.25 16.25 5.90
C HIS A 62 -14.21 15.08 6.17
N GLU A 63 -15.37 15.37 6.75
CA GLU A 63 -16.33 14.35 7.23
C GLU A 63 -16.70 13.30 6.17
N SER A 64 -16.81 13.73 4.90
CA SER A 64 -17.18 12.86 3.79
C SER A 64 -16.15 11.76 3.48
N SER A 65 -14.89 11.93 3.87
CA SER A 65 -13.82 10.94 3.65
C SER A 65 -13.16 10.45 4.94
N ARG A 66 -13.48 11.07 6.09
CA ARG A 66 -12.88 10.78 7.40
C ARG A 66 -12.87 9.30 7.74
N GLU A 67 -14.03 8.66 7.70
CA GLU A 67 -14.15 7.25 8.10
C GLU A 67 -13.31 6.34 7.18
N ALA A 68 -13.36 6.57 5.87
CA ALA A 68 -12.60 5.79 4.90
C ALA A 68 -11.09 5.92 5.13
N TYR A 69 -10.58 7.14 5.36
CA TYR A 69 -9.16 7.40 5.58
C TYR A 69 -8.68 6.92 6.96
N TYR A 70 -9.51 7.05 8.01
CA TYR A 70 -9.22 6.50 9.33
C TYR A 70 -8.99 4.98 9.26
N TYR A 71 -9.93 4.25 8.67
CA TYR A 71 -9.81 2.79 8.53
C TYR A 71 -8.74 2.37 7.51
N TYR A 72 -8.46 3.19 6.49
CA TYR A 72 -7.30 3.00 5.63
C TYR A 72 -6.00 3.08 6.44
N GLY A 73 -5.85 4.09 7.30
CA GLY A 73 -4.69 4.25 8.16
C GLY A 73 -4.48 3.06 9.08
N LEU A 74 -5.54 2.63 9.76
CA LEU A 74 -5.51 1.45 10.62
C LEU A 74 -5.15 0.17 9.85
N ALA A 75 -5.73 -0.05 8.67
CA ALA A 75 -5.42 -1.22 7.86
C ALA A 75 -3.93 -1.29 7.47
N PHE A 76 -3.31 -0.14 7.15
CA PHE A 76 -1.87 -0.07 6.87
C PHE A 76 -1.03 -0.38 8.10
N LEU A 77 -1.34 0.25 9.24
CA LEU A 77 -0.64 0.03 10.51
C LEU A 77 -0.68 -1.45 10.91
N GLU A 78 -1.87 -2.04 10.97
CA GLU A 78 -2.06 -3.44 11.37
C GLU A 78 -1.38 -4.40 10.38
N ASN A 79 -1.39 -4.12 9.07
CA ASN A 79 -0.70 -4.94 8.09
C ASN A 79 0.83 -4.92 8.28
N GLU A 80 1.44 -3.75 8.53
CA GLU A 80 2.90 -3.69 8.74
C GLU A 80 3.33 -4.27 10.09
N GLU A 81 2.45 -4.26 11.10
CA GLU A 81 2.66 -4.94 12.38
C GLU A 81 2.42 -6.46 12.30
N GLY A 82 1.98 -6.98 11.15
CA GLY A 82 1.69 -8.40 10.93
C GLY A 82 0.33 -8.87 11.45
N ASN A 83 -0.53 -7.95 11.89
CA ASN A 83 -1.89 -8.23 12.38
C ASN A 83 -2.88 -8.32 11.20
N TYR A 84 -2.71 -9.30 10.32
CA TYR A 84 -3.42 -9.41 9.05
C TYR A 84 -4.95 -9.46 9.18
N GLU A 85 -5.50 -10.17 10.17
CA GLU A 85 -6.94 -10.27 10.39
C GLU A 85 -7.54 -8.91 10.77
N LYS A 86 -6.90 -8.17 11.68
CA LYS A 86 -7.31 -6.81 12.07
C LYS A 86 -7.19 -5.83 10.91
N ALA A 87 -6.18 -6.01 10.07
CA ALA A 87 -6.01 -5.23 8.85
C ALA A 87 -7.18 -5.47 7.87
N LEU A 88 -7.65 -6.71 7.72
CA LEU A 88 -8.83 -7.04 6.91
C LEU A 88 -10.13 -6.48 7.51
N GLU A 89 -10.29 -6.53 8.84
CA GLU A 89 -11.43 -5.90 9.51
C GLU A 89 -11.48 -4.39 9.25
N SER A 90 -10.33 -3.71 9.37
CA SER A 90 -10.21 -2.28 9.08
C SER A 90 -10.50 -2.01 7.60
N LEU A 91 -9.95 -2.82 6.69
CA LEU A 91 -10.19 -2.69 5.26
C LEU A 91 -11.69 -2.83 4.92
N ALA A 92 -12.39 -3.77 5.53
CA ALA A 92 -13.83 -3.97 5.32
C ALA A 92 -14.68 -2.78 5.78
N ARG A 93 -14.19 -2.01 6.77
CA ARG A 93 -14.84 -0.78 7.25
C ARG A 93 -14.50 0.44 6.42
N SER A 94 -13.35 0.44 5.73
CA SER A 94 -12.98 1.51 4.81
C SER A 94 -13.86 1.47 3.56
N LYS A 95 -14.80 2.42 3.44
CA LYS A 95 -15.74 2.54 2.30
C LYS A 95 -15.44 3.81 1.50
N PRO A 96 -14.30 3.88 0.79
CA PRO A 96 -13.98 5.07 0.01
C PRO A 96 -14.92 5.24 -1.18
N GLU A 97 -15.26 6.47 -1.52
CA GLU A 97 -15.86 6.80 -2.82
C GLU A 97 -14.77 7.00 -3.87
N GLU A 98 -13.64 7.58 -3.46
CA GLU A 98 -12.49 7.91 -4.30
C GLU A 98 -11.88 6.67 -4.97
N VAL A 99 -11.67 6.78 -6.28
CA VAL A 99 -11.12 5.70 -7.10
C VAL A 99 -9.71 5.30 -6.67
N TYR A 100 -8.82 6.25 -6.39
CA TYR A 100 -7.43 5.94 -6.06
C TYR A 100 -7.31 5.25 -4.70
N LEU A 101 -8.07 5.71 -3.69
CA LEU A 101 -8.11 5.04 -2.40
C LEU A 101 -8.63 3.58 -2.51
N LYS A 102 -9.62 3.32 -3.38
CA LYS A 102 -10.06 1.93 -3.69
C LYS A 102 -8.92 1.08 -4.26
N MET A 103 -8.06 1.65 -5.10
CA MET A 103 -6.92 0.90 -5.67
C MET A 103 -5.86 0.61 -4.61
N ASP A 104 -5.57 1.58 -3.74
CA ASP A 104 -4.61 1.39 -2.65
C ASP A 104 -5.07 0.31 -1.67
N LEU A 105 -6.36 0.28 -1.33
CA LEU A 105 -6.94 -0.79 -0.51
C LEU A 105 -6.85 -2.15 -1.19
N ARG A 106 -7.05 -2.23 -2.51
CA ARG A 106 -6.87 -3.51 -3.25
C ARG A 106 -5.42 -3.98 -3.26
N ILE A 107 -4.46 -3.07 -3.35
CA ILE A 107 -3.05 -3.39 -3.20
C ILE A 107 -2.79 -3.94 -1.80
N LEU A 108 -3.27 -3.24 -0.75
CA LEU A 108 -3.11 -3.68 0.62
C LEU A 108 -3.73 -5.06 0.86
N GLN A 109 -4.96 -5.29 0.40
CA GLN A 109 -5.63 -6.58 0.50
C GLN A 109 -4.83 -7.70 -0.19
N SER A 110 -4.21 -7.41 -1.34
CA SER A 110 -3.36 -8.36 -2.05
C SER A 110 -2.13 -8.73 -1.22
N ARG A 111 -1.50 -7.75 -0.55
CA ARG A 111 -0.37 -7.98 0.36
C ARG A 111 -0.78 -8.80 1.58
N ILE A 112 -1.94 -8.52 2.16
CA ILE A 112 -2.47 -9.27 3.30
C ILE A 112 -2.75 -10.73 2.90
N TYR A 113 -3.46 -10.96 1.80
CA TYR A 113 -3.72 -12.32 1.31
C TYR A 113 -2.44 -13.07 0.96
N TYR A 114 -1.43 -12.36 0.45
CA TYR A 114 -0.11 -12.93 0.30
C TYR A 114 0.46 -13.34 1.66
N GLY A 115 0.51 -12.45 2.65
CA GLY A 115 1.03 -12.72 4.00
C GLY A 115 0.35 -13.91 4.70
N LEU A 116 -0.96 -14.07 4.51
CA LEU A 116 -1.77 -15.19 5.04
C LEU A 116 -1.63 -16.50 4.25
N VAL A 117 -0.84 -16.52 3.17
CA VAL A 117 -0.70 -17.68 2.26
C VAL A 117 -2.05 -18.09 1.65
N TRP A 118 -2.96 -17.13 1.47
CA TRP A 118 -4.26 -17.35 0.85
C TRP A 118 -4.15 -17.30 -0.68
N THR A 119 -3.51 -18.33 -1.25
CA THR A 119 -3.12 -18.40 -2.66
C THR A 119 -4.31 -18.23 -3.62
N LEU A 120 -5.41 -18.96 -3.41
CA LEU A 120 -6.60 -18.90 -4.28
C LEU A 120 -7.38 -17.58 -4.13
N PRO A 121 -7.67 -17.09 -2.90
CA PRO A 121 -8.25 -15.76 -2.72
C PRO A 121 -7.42 -14.63 -3.35
N LEU A 122 -6.09 -14.68 -3.22
CA LEU A 122 -5.19 -13.71 -3.85
C LEU A 122 -5.31 -13.75 -5.38
N GLN A 123 -5.28 -14.94 -5.98
CA GLN A 123 -5.43 -15.10 -7.43
C GLN A 123 -6.75 -14.46 -7.93
N SER A 124 -7.87 -14.79 -7.27
CA SER A 124 -9.18 -14.25 -7.61
C SER A 124 -9.25 -12.73 -7.47
N LEU A 125 -8.67 -12.19 -6.40
CA LEU A 125 -8.58 -10.74 -6.18
C LEU A 125 -7.80 -10.05 -7.31
N LEU A 126 -6.63 -10.58 -7.68
CA LEU A 126 -5.78 -10.02 -8.72
C LEU A 126 -6.47 -10.04 -10.10
N ASP A 127 -7.21 -11.09 -10.42
CA ASP A 127 -7.96 -11.19 -11.68
C ASP A 127 -9.08 -10.14 -11.76
N THR A 128 -9.84 -9.96 -10.68
CA THR A 128 -10.88 -8.91 -10.64
C THR A 128 -10.26 -7.51 -10.64
N PHE A 129 -9.14 -7.32 -9.93
CA PHE A 129 -8.43 -6.05 -9.86
C PHE A 129 -7.90 -5.64 -11.25
N LYS A 130 -7.35 -6.59 -12.01
CA LYS A 130 -6.92 -6.37 -13.40
C LYS A 130 -8.05 -5.84 -14.26
N LYS A 131 -9.23 -6.49 -14.22
CA LYS A 131 -10.42 -6.06 -14.98
C LYS A 131 -10.86 -4.65 -14.56
N THR A 132 -10.88 -4.35 -13.27
CA THR A 132 -11.22 -3.02 -12.76
C THR A 132 -10.28 -1.93 -13.29
N VAL A 133 -8.97 -2.17 -13.26
CA VAL A 133 -7.96 -1.21 -13.75
C VAL A 133 -8.09 -0.99 -15.26
N GLN A 134 -8.21 -2.08 -16.03
CA GLN A 134 -8.31 -2.00 -17.50
C GLN A 134 -9.56 -1.22 -17.94
N ASN A 135 -10.69 -1.45 -17.26
CA ASN A 135 -11.97 -0.86 -17.64
C ASN A 135 -12.18 0.57 -17.09
N ASN A 136 -11.27 1.08 -16.26
CA ASN A 136 -11.43 2.42 -15.68
C ASN A 136 -11.08 3.51 -16.72
N LYS A 137 -12.09 4.25 -17.19
CA LYS A 137 -11.92 5.29 -18.22
C LYS A 137 -11.30 6.59 -17.68
N PHE A 138 -11.34 6.81 -16.37
CA PHE A 138 -10.86 8.05 -15.73
C PHE A 138 -9.40 7.95 -15.25
N MET A 139 -8.82 6.77 -15.32
CA MET A 139 -7.44 6.52 -14.90
C MET A 139 -6.48 6.73 -16.08
N THR A 140 -5.39 7.47 -15.84
CA THR A 140 -4.35 7.70 -16.84
C THR A 140 -3.62 6.40 -17.20
N ASP A 141 -3.09 6.32 -18.42
CA ASP A 141 -2.36 5.13 -18.88
C ASP A 141 -1.11 4.85 -18.04
N MET A 142 -0.43 5.90 -17.56
CA MET A 142 0.68 5.77 -16.63
C MET A 142 0.25 5.06 -15.32
N ARG A 143 -0.87 5.47 -14.73
CA ARG A 143 -1.39 4.84 -13.50
C ARG A 143 -1.86 3.41 -13.75
N LYS A 144 -2.57 3.17 -14.85
CA LYS A 144 -2.96 1.81 -15.26
C LYS A 144 -1.75 0.90 -15.38
N SER A 145 -0.71 1.35 -16.08
CA SER A 145 0.54 0.61 -16.23
C SER A 145 1.15 0.24 -14.88
N GLN A 146 1.21 1.17 -13.93
CA GLN A 146 1.73 0.89 -12.57
C GLN A 146 0.93 -0.19 -11.84
N TYR A 147 -0.41 -0.11 -11.84
CA TYR A 147 -1.24 -1.14 -11.20
C TYR A 147 -1.14 -2.49 -11.91
N LEU A 148 -1.11 -2.50 -13.25
CA LEU A 148 -0.97 -3.73 -14.02
C LEU A 148 0.38 -4.42 -13.79
N LYS A 149 1.46 -3.65 -13.63
CA LYS A 149 2.77 -4.19 -13.20
C LYS A 149 2.67 -4.81 -11.81
N PHE A 150 2.11 -4.10 -10.83
CA PHE A 150 1.89 -4.66 -9.50
C PHE A 150 1.11 -5.98 -9.54
N ILE A 151 0.00 -6.02 -10.28
CA ILE A 151 -0.84 -7.21 -10.42
C ILE A 151 -0.06 -8.35 -11.07
N LYS A 152 0.64 -8.10 -12.18
CA LYS A 152 1.46 -9.09 -12.89
C LYS A 152 2.50 -9.72 -11.95
N TYR A 153 3.30 -8.89 -11.29
CA TYR A 153 4.41 -9.36 -10.46
C TYR A 153 3.94 -10.04 -9.18
N THR A 154 2.85 -9.55 -8.56
CA THR A 154 2.25 -10.22 -7.39
C THR A 154 1.68 -11.59 -7.77
N ASN A 155 1.12 -11.72 -8.98
CA ASN A 155 0.63 -12.98 -9.50
C ASN A 155 1.76 -13.99 -9.72
N GLN A 156 2.87 -13.54 -10.32
CA GLN A 156 4.07 -14.37 -10.51
C GLN A 156 4.64 -14.80 -9.15
N LEU A 157 4.78 -13.87 -8.21
CA LEU A 157 5.24 -14.14 -6.85
C LEU A 157 4.38 -15.20 -6.15
N ASN A 158 3.05 -15.08 -6.21
CA ASN A 158 2.13 -16.05 -5.62
C ASN A 158 2.31 -17.46 -6.21
N ASN A 159 2.49 -17.55 -7.53
CA ASN A 159 2.69 -18.82 -8.23
C ASN A 159 4.04 -19.47 -7.91
N VAL A 160 5.12 -18.68 -7.86
CA VAL A 160 6.46 -19.14 -7.52
C VAL A 160 6.48 -19.71 -6.10
N ARG A 161 5.92 -18.97 -5.13
CA ARG A 161 5.80 -19.45 -3.75
C ARG A 161 5.01 -20.76 -3.66
N TYR A 162 3.87 -20.84 -4.35
CA TYR A 162 3.02 -22.04 -4.32
C TYR A 162 3.73 -23.29 -4.87
N LYS A 163 4.61 -23.12 -5.85
CA LYS A 163 5.38 -24.21 -6.46
C LYS A 163 6.70 -24.53 -5.75
N GLU A 164 7.11 -23.69 -4.80
CA GLU A 164 8.42 -23.76 -4.13
C GLU A 164 9.60 -23.77 -5.13
N ASP A 165 9.45 -23.05 -6.24
CA ASP A 165 10.40 -23.05 -7.37
C ASP A 165 11.44 -21.93 -7.19
N LYS A 166 12.59 -22.28 -6.59
CA LYS A 166 13.69 -21.32 -6.34
C LYS A 166 14.26 -20.73 -7.63
N ALA A 167 14.38 -21.51 -8.70
CA ALA A 167 14.91 -21.02 -9.98
C ALA A 167 13.96 -19.98 -10.59
N ALA A 168 12.65 -20.24 -10.56
CA ALA A 168 11.66 -19.26 -11.00
C ALA A 168 11.62 -18.00 -10.11
N ALA A 169 11.96 -18.12 -8.82
CA ALA A 169 12.11 -16.96 -7.93
C ALA A 169 13.30 -16.08 -8.32
N GLU A 170 14.44 -16.68 -8.67
CA GLU A 170 15.62 -15.95 -9.16
C GLU A 170 15.34 -15.25 -10.50
N GLU A 171 14.67 -15.92 -11.45
CA GLU A 171 14.25 -15.30 -12.70
C GLU A 171 13.32 -14.12 -12.46
N LEU A 172 12.34 -14.27 -11.56
CA LEU A 172 11.42 -13.20 -11.17
C LEU A 172 12.17 -12.01 -10.55
N TYR A 173 13.20 -12.27 -9.74
CA TYR A 173 14.05 -11.23 -9.17
C TYR A 173 14.77 -10.42 -10.26
N ILE A 174 15.38 -11.11 -11.24
CA ILE A 174 16.09 -10.49 -12.36
C ILE A 174 15.13 -9.62 -13.20
N ASP A 175 13.93 -10.13 -13.48
CA ASP A 175 12.89 -9.39 -14.20
C ASP A 175 12.44 -8.14 -13.44
N LEU A 176 12.31 -8.24 -12.11
CA LEU A 176 11.98 -7.10 -11.26
C LEU A 176 13.09 -6.05 -11.28
N GLU A 177 14.37 -6.43 -11.23
CA GLU A 177 15.47 -5.46 -11.23
C GLU A 177 15.52 -4.64 -12.52
N LYS A 178 15.26 -5.27 -13.67
CA LYS A 178 15.29 -4.63 -15.00
C LYS A 178 14.11 -3.70 -15.27
N ASP A 179 12.93 -3.98 -14.72
CA ASP A 179 11.75 -3.15 -14.97
C ASP A 179 11.86 -1.79 -14.25
N GLU A 180 11.21 -0.77 -14.78
CA GLU A 180 11.11 0.54 -14.16
C GLU A 180 10.42 0.47 -12.79
N TYR A 181 10.61 1.50 -11.97
CA TYR A 181 9.95 1.57 -10.66
C TYR A 181 8.42 1.65 -10.81
N PHE A 182 7.71 0.85 -10.01
CA PHE A 182 6.26 0.91 -9.85
C PHE A 182 5.90 0.85 -8.36
N ALA A 183 4.66 1.20 -8.04
CA ALA A 183 4.16 1.18 -6.67
C ALA A 183 4.35 -0.21 -6.04
N TYR A 184 4.89 -0.25 -4.82
CA TYR A 184 5.16 -1.49 -4.07
C TYR A 184 6.17 -2.47 -4.69
N LYS A 185 6.94 -2.05 -5.71
CA LYS A 185 8.04 -2.87 -6.27
C LYS A 185 9.00 -3.39 -5.19
N LEU A 186 9.38 -2.54 -4.23
CA LEU A 186 10.31 -2.92 -3.16
C LEU A 186 9.75 -4.05 -2.29
N TRP A 187 8.46 -4.00 -1.96
CA TRP A 187 7.82 -5.07 -1.19
C TRP A 187 7.87 -6.40 -1.95
N ILE A 188 7.55 -6.41 -3.26
CA ILE A 188 7.65 -7.63 -4.08
C ILE A 188 9.09 -8.15 -4.10
N VAL A 189 10.06 -7.27 -4.29
CA VAL A 189 11.49 -7.62 -4.29
C VAL A 189 11.89 -8.27 -2.95
N ASP A 190 11.47 -7.71 -1.83
CA ASP A 190 11.77 -8.26 -0.50
C ASP A 190 11.11 -9.63 -0.31
N GLU A 191 9.87 -9.83 -0.78
CA GLU A 191 9.20 -11.13 -0.72
C GLU A 191 9.85 -12.19 -1.64
N VAL A 192 10.31 -11.81 -2.83
CA VAL A 192 11.04 -12.74 -3.72
C VAL A 192 12.33 -13.21 -3.09
N LYS A 193 13.10 -12.32 -2.45
CA LYS A 193 14.36 -12.68 -1.79
C LYS A 193 14.18 -13.73 -0.69
N LYS A 194 13.10 -13.63 0.08
CA LYS A 194 12.74 -14.63 1.11
C LYS A 194 12.47 -16.03 0.54
N LEU A 195 12.12 -16.14 -0.75
CA LEU A 195 11.89 -17.43 -1.41
C LEU A 195 13.18 -18.03 -1.97
N THR A 196 14.21 -17.22 -2.21
CA THR A 196 15.51 -17.67 -2.72
C THR A 196 16.46 -18.11 -1.60
N GLU A 197 16.31 -17.52 -0.40
CA GLU A 197 16.99 -17.95 0.84
C GLU A 197 16.66 -19.42 1.19
#